data_AF-A0A3E0PMQ7-F1
#
_entry.id   AF-A0A3E0PMQ7-F1
#
_cell.length_a   1.000
_cell.length_b   1.000
_cell.length_c   1.000
_cell.angle_alpha   90.00
_cell.angle_beta   90.00
_cell.angle_gamma   90.00
#
_symmetry.space_group_name_H-M   'P 1'
#
loop_
_entity.id
_entity.type
_entity.pdbx_description
1 polymer ?
#
loop_
_entity_poly.entity_id
_entity_poly.type
_entity_poly.pdbx_seq_one_letter_code
_entity_poly.pdbx_strand_id
1 'polypeptide(L)' 'MNKVNVAKLLILAAAGLSFLFSVYLWFAVNKEQGVFVGLWVPSILSFGTLMTSGRGPAK' A
#
# COMPACT_ATOMS: atom_id res chain seq x y z
N MET A 1 5.06 -6.16 -21.74
CA MET A 1 4.52 -6.22 -20.36
C MET A 1 3.48 -5.12 -20.17
N ASN A 2 2.23 -5.47 -19.85
CA ASN A 2 1.13 -4.50 -19.71
C ASN A 2 1.43 -3.50 -18.58
N LYS A 3 1.49 -2.20 -18.89
CA LYS A 3 1.83 -1.11 -17.95
C LYS A 3 0.93 -1.11 -16.69
N VAL A 4 -0.30 -1.59 -16.81
CA VAL A 4 -1.27 -1.72 -15.72
C VAL A 4 -0.86 -2.80 -14.69
N ASN A 5 -0.25 -3.91 -15.13
CA ASN A 5 0.23 -4.95 -14.21
C ASN A 5 1.44 -4.47 -13.42
N VAL A 6 2.34 -3.70 -14.04
CA VAL A 6 3.48 -3.09 -13.36
C VAL A 6 3.01 -2.11 -12.28
N ALA A 7 2.03 -1.24 -12.60
CA ALA A 7 1.47 -0.32 -11.61
C ALA A 7 0.83 -1.05 -10.41
N LYS A 8 0.02 -2.09 -10.66
CA LYS A 8 -0.56 -2.92 -9.59
C LYS A 8 0.52 -3.57 -8.72
N LEU A 9 1.57 -4.09 -9.33
CA LEU A 9 2.68 -4.73 -8.62
C LEU A 9 3.47 -3.73 -7.75
N LEU A 10 3.72 -2.52 -8.26
CA LEU A 10 4.36 -1.44 -7.51
C LEU A 10 3.54 -1.02 -6.29
N ILE A 11 2.22 -0.94 -6.42
CA ILE A 11 1.33 -0.58 -5.30
C ILE A 11 1.28 -1.68 -4.25
N LEU A 12 1.19 -2.95 -4.66
CA LEU A 12 1.26 -4.07 -3.72
C LEU A 12 2.62 -4.11 -3.00
N ALA A 13 3.71 -3.88 -3.73
CA ALA A 13 5.04 -3.79 -3.14
C ALA A 13 5.12 -2.63 -2.14
N ALA A 14 4.61 -1.44 -2.48
CA ALA A 14 4.58 -0.28 -1.58
C ALA A 14 3.76 -0.56 -0.31
N ALA A 15 2.58 -1.19 -0.43
CA ALA A 15 1.77 -1.58 0.71
C ALA A 15 2.49 -2.61 1.61
N GLY A 16 3.16 -3.60 1.01
CA GLY A 16 3.95 -4.60 1.73
C GLY A 16 5.17 -3.98 2.45
N LEU A 17 5.87 -3.06 1.80
CA LEU A 17 6.96 -2.29 2.41
C LEU A 17 6.47 -1.43 3.59
N SER A 18 5.32 -0.77 3.45
CA SER A 18 4.72 0.00 4.54
C SER A 18 4.35 -0.89 5.73
N PHE A 19 3.85 -2.10 5.48
CA PHE A 19 3.57 -3.09 6.52
C PHE A 19 4.84 -3.56 7.23
N LEU A 20 5.89 -3.91 6.48
CA LEU A 20 7.18 -4.30 7.04
C LEU A 20 7.80 -3.18 7.89
N PHE A 21 7.67 -1.93 7.44
CA PHE A 21 8.14 -0.77 8.18
C PHE A 21 7.34 -0.56 9.48
N SER A 22 6.01 -0.76 9.45
CA SER A 22 5.15 -0.74 10.65
C SER A 22 5.58 -1.78 11.68
N VAL A 23 5.82 -3.03 11.23
CA VAL A 23 6.30 -4.11 12.11
C VAL A 23 7.69 -3.79 12.66
N TYR A 24 8.60 -3.29 11.82
CA TYR A 24 9.94 -2.90 12.26
C TYR A 24 9.89 -1.82 13.34
N LEU A 25 9.12 -0.75 13.15
CA LEU A 25 8.99 0.32 14.15
C LEU A 25 8.30 -0.15 15.44
N TRP A 26 7.34 -1.07 15.33
CA TRP A 26 6.66 -1.64 16.49
C TRP A 26 7.61 -2.38 17.43
N PHE A 27 8.60 -3.10 16.88
CA PHE A 27 9.58 -3.85 17.66
C PHE A 27 10.86 -3.06 17.97
N ALA A 28 11.28 -2.11 17.13
CA ALA A 28 12.57 -1.44 17.25
C ALA A 28 12.53 -0.04 17.88
N VAL A 29 11.42 0.71 17.76
CA VAL A 29 11.39 2.15 18.10
C VAL A 29 10.29 2.49 19.09
N ASN A 30 9.04 2.54 18.62
CA ASN A 30 7.92 2.99 19.43
C ASN A 30 6.58 2.56 18.80
N LYS A 31 5.68 2.07 19.65
CA LYS A 31 4.40 1.47 19.23
C LYS A 31 3.50 2.47 18.49
N GLU A 32 3.51 3.74 18.91
CA GLU A 32 2.69 4.79 18.29
C GLU A 32 3.08 5.06 16.83
N GLN A 33 4.39 5.09 16.55
CA GLN A 33 4.88 5.27 15.19
C GLN A 33 4.61 4.04 14.33
N GLY A 34 4.70 2.83 14.91
CA GLY A 34 4.30 1.60 14.25
C GLY A 34 2.82 1.62 13.81
N VAL A 35 1.91 2.10 14.66
CA VAL A 35 0.48 2.23 14.34
C VAL A 35 0.25 3.28 13.25
N PHE A 36 0.92 4.44 13.32
CA PHE A 36 0.79 5.48 12.30
C PHE A 36 1.19 4.97 10.90
N VAL A 37 2.30 4.24 10.81
CA VAL A 37 2.75 3.64 9.55
C VAL A 37 1.86 2.46 9.13
N GLY A 38 1.30 1.71 10.09
CA GLY A 38 0.34 0.64 9.82
C GLY A 38 -0.95 1.16 9.17
N LEU A 39 -1.41 2.35 9.58
CA LEU A 39 -2.58 3.02 8.98
C LEU A 39 -2.36 3.44 7.52
N TRP A 40 -1.11 3.57 7.05
CA TRP A 40 -0.85 3.90 5.64
C TRP A 40 -1.11 2.73 4.70
N VAL A 41 -1.05 1.48 5.18
CA VAL A 41 -1.32 0.29 4.37
C VAL A 41 -2.70 0.35 3.69
N PRO A 42 -3.82 0.55 4.41
CA PRO A 42 -5.13 0.69 3.79
C PRO A 42 -5.26 1.94 2.92
N SER A 43 -4.52 3.03 3.19
CA SER A 43 -4.49 4.23 2.35
C SER A 43 -3.80 3.97 1.00
N ILE A 44 -2.68 3.25 0.98
CA ILE A 44 -1.94 2.87 -0.24
C ILE A 44 -2.80 1.92 -1.10
N LEU A 45 -3.46 0.94 -0.48
CA LEU A 45 -4.40 0.06 -1.15
C LEU A 45 -5.59 0.83 -1.74
N SER A 46 -6.19 1.74 -0.97
CA SER A 46 -7.30 2.59 -1.45
C SER A 46 -6.87 3.47 -2.62
N PHE A 47 -5.71 4.12 -2.52
CA PHE A 47 -5.14 4.93 -3.60
C PHE A 47 -4.87 4.09 -4.86
N GLY A 48 -4.35 2.87 -4.68
CA GLY A 48 -4.12 1.97 -5.80
C GLY A 48 -5.37 1.44 -6.45
N THR A 49 -6.41 1.15 -5.65
CA THR A 49 -7.74 0.85 -6.21
C THR A 49 -8.27 2.04 -6.99
N LEU A 50 -8.20 3.28 -6.49
CA LEU A 50 -8.63 4.47 -7.23
C LEU A 50 -7.87 4.63 -8.56
N MET A 51 -6.54 4.52 -8.53
CA MET A 51 -5.70 4.70 -9.72
C MET A 51 -5.90 3.60 -10.77
N THR A 52 -6.25 2.37 -10.34
CA THR A 52 -6.56 1.27 -11.27
C THR A 52 -8.06 1.13 -11.60
N SER A 53 -8.96 1.70 -10.79
CA SER A 53 -10.42 1.59 -10.90
C SER A 53 -11.01 2.55 -11.95
N GLY A 54 -10.26 3.58 -12.35
CA GLY A 54 -10.54 4.35 -13.58
C GLY A 54 -10.49 3.51 -14.88
N ARG A 55 -10.20 2.21 -14.79
CA ARG A 55 -10.33 1.20 -15.86
C ARG A 55 -11.31 0.07 -15.48
N GLY A 56 -12.31 0.33 -14.65
CA GLY A 56 -13.44 -0.57 -14.50
C GLY A 56 -14.20 -0.66 -15.83
N PRO A 57 -14.69 -1.85 -16.24
CA PRO A 57 -15.51 -1.98 -17.44
C PRO A 57 -16.69 -1.03 -17.29
N ALA A 58 -16.80 -0.08 -18.23
CA ALA A 58 -17.98 0.73 -18.39
C ALA A 58 -19.17 -0.23 -18.46
N LYS A 59 -20.04 -0.17 -17.45
CA LYS A 59 -21.39 -0.68 -17.59
C LYS A 59 -22.20 0.37 -18.33
#